data_AF-A0A3L8CGT5-F1
#
_entry.id   AF-A0A3L8CGT5-F1
#
_cell.length_a   1.000
_cell.length_b   1.000
_cell.length_c   1.000
_cell.angle_alpha   90.00
_cell.angle_beta   90.00
_cell.angle_gamma   90.00
#
_symmetry.space_group_name_H-M   'P 1'
#
loop_
_entity.id
_entity.type
_entity.pdbx_description
1 polymer ?
#
loop_
_entity_poly.entity_id
_entity_poly.type
_entity_poly.pdbx_seq_one_letter_code
_entity_poly.pdbx_strand_id
1 'polypeptide(L)'
;MKTRVLVAAAAVTLLAGCGAYNEFKLNNAVQEYKQNCFGTYTNECESMLVDTNIITLEFMKTQMSRQKDEMVKSFGDEGYALYMDVSEQVLNRAIKQQEDMRPGWFARWFLGEGQPLSESRNLLLGYEDLQQIRQAIVGKFVAEAKAKGMTPKVAAAPAAPAPVAPPPVAVQPPVAAPTSGALDTAVTNAISAATREDGGEEYAQGRQILRADLNGDGQDDALVIYTIEGQGGGNGSFSTLGIFYSNNGAFDFKDSTVVSGAVTALRMLDGNTIGVGSLEVGPDDARCCPTLESEQKYRWDGNHLEELRETPVQQG
;
A
#
# COMPACT_ATOMS: atom_id res chain seq x y z
N MET A 1 28.16 -2.52 -55.91
CA MET A 1 28.28 -2.69 -54.45
C MET A 1 28.48 -1.32 -53.80
N LYS A 2 27.48 -0.83 -53.07
CA LYS A 2 27.59 0.19 -52.00
C LYS A 2 26.18 0.40 -51.43
N THR A 3 25.79 -0.48 -50.53
CA THR A 3 24.54 -0.35 -49.76
C THR A 3 24.83 0.52 -48.55
N ARG A 4 24.20 1.69 -48.47
CA ARG A 4 24.24 2.55 -47.28
C ARG A 4 23.23 2.03 -46.28
N VAL A 5 23.74 1.64 -45.11
CA VAL A 5 22.98 1.36 -43.90
C VAL A 5 22.31 2.65 -43.45
N LEU A 6 20.98 2.64 -43.33
CA LEU A 6 20.23 3.66 -42.62
C LEU A 6 19.77 3.10 -41.27
N VAL A 7 19.95 3.97 -40.29
CA VAL A 7 19.92 3.74 -38.85
C VAL A 7 18.51 3.49 -38.33
N ALA A 8 18.45 2.69 -37.28
CA ALA A 8 17.32 2.35 -36.44
C ALA A 8 16.45 3.55 -36.03
N ALA A 9 15.14 3.35 -36.04
CA ALA A 9 14.20 4.17 -35.29
C ALA A 9 13.03 3.30 -34.82
N ALA A 10 12.69 3.48 -33.54
CA ALA A 10 11.40 3.25 -32.91
C ALA A 10 10.91 1.80 -32.74
N ALA A 11 11.21 1.23 -31.57
CA ALA A 11 10.25 0.45 -30.78
C ALA A 11 10.70 0.45 -29.31
N VAL A 12 10.60 1.59 -28.63
CA VAL A 12 10.55 1.62 -27.16
C VAL A 12 9.11 1.90 -26.79
N THR A 13 8.34 0.82 -26.66
CA THR A 13 6.98 0.86 -26.12
C THR A 13 6.91 -0.11 -24.94
N LEU A 14 6.54 0.48 -23.79
CA LEU A 14 5.74 -0.11 -22.72
C LEU A 14 6.41 -1.20 -21.85
N LEU A 15 7.10 -0.78 -20.79
CA LEU A 15 7.33 -1.60 -19.59
C LEU A 15 6.88 -0.94 -18.28
N ALA A 16 6.06 0.12 -18.33
CA ALA A 16 5.50 0.75 -17.13
C ALA A 16 4.18 0.09 -16.63
N GLY A 17 3.54 -0.77 -17.43
CA GLY A 17 2.14 -1.19 -17.25
C GLY A 17 1.85 -2.33 -16.26
N CYS A 18 2.85 -2.90 -15.58
CA CYS A 18 2.60 -3.98 -14.60
C CYS A 18 2.52 -3.47 -13.15
N GLY A 19 2.65 -2.16 -12.93
CA GLY A 19 2.67 -1.59 -11.58
C GLY A 19 1.33 -1.21 -11.04
N ALA A 20 0.66 -0.32 -11.78
CA ALA A 20 -0.63 0.19 -11.37
C ALA A 20 -1.69 -0.92 -11.42
N TYR A 21 -1.68 -1.80 -12.43
CA TYR A 21 -2.58 -2.98 -12.46
C TYR A 21 -2.56 -3.83 -11.19
N ASN A 22 -1.37 -4.17 -10.68
CA ASN A 22 -1.27 -5.03 -9.50
C ASN A 22 -1.62 -4.27 -8.20
N GLU A 23 -1.41 -2.95 -8.18
CA GLU A 23 -1.77 -2.07 -7.07
C GLU A 23 -3.29 -1.88 -6.98
N PHE A 24 -3.97 -1.69 -8.13
CA PHE A 24 -5.43 -1.67 -8.20
C PHE A 24 -6.04 -3.01 -7.78
N LYS A 25 -5.54 -4.14 -8.28
CA LYS A 25 -6.01 -5.47 -7.89
C LYS A 25 -5.91 -5.67 -6.38
N LEU A 26 -4.79 -5.25 -5.78
CA LEU A 26 -4.60 -5.30 -4.33
C LEU A 26 -5.59 -4.39 -3.59
N ASN A 27 -5.67 -3.12 -3.98
CA ASN A 27 -6.55 -2.14 -3.35
C ASN A 27 -8.02 -2.55 -3.41
N ASN A 28 -8.47 -3.05 -4.58
CA ASN A 28 -9.82 -3.54 -4.76
C ASN A 28 -10.09 -4.80 -3.91
N ALA A 29 -9.18 -5.77 -3.90
CA ALA A 29 -9.35 -6.99 -3.10
C ALA A 29 -9.40 -6.70 -1.59
N VAL A 30 -8.59 -5.75 -1.10
CA VAL A 30 -8.63 -5.32 0.31
C VAL A 30 -9.96 -4.62 0.63
N GLN A 31 -10.43 -3.74 -0.25
CA GLN A 31 -11.69 -3.03 -0.05
C GLN A 31 -12.90 -3.95 -0.14
N GLU A 32 -12.96 -4.82 -1.13
CA GLU A 32 -14.04 -5.79 -1.29
C GLU A 32 -14.13 -6.71 -0.08
N TYR A 33 -12.98 -7.17 0.44
CA TYR A 33 -12.93 -7.91 1.70
C TYR A 33 -13.48 -7.09 2.86
N LYS A 34 -12.98 -5.86 3.08
CA LYS A 34 -13.45 -5.05 4.21
C LYS A 34 -14.94 -4.69 4.09
N GLN A 35 -15.44 -4.34 2.91
CA GLN A 35 -16.84 -4.00 2.70
C GLN A 35 -17.79 -5.17 2.95
N ASN A 36 -17.40 -6.38 2.53
CA ASN A 36 -18.29 -7.55 2.65
C ASN A 36 -18.08 -8.33 3.96
N CYS A 37 -16.92 -8.20 4.61
CA CYS A 37 -16.50 -9.11 5.68
C CYS A 37 -16.03 -8.43 6.95
N PHE A 38 -15.97 -7.10 7.03
CA PHE A 38 -15.67 -6.43 8.29
C PHE A 38 -16.75 -6.75 9.32
N GLY A 39 -16.34 -7.18 10.52
CA GLY A 39 -17.23 -7.62 11.59
C GLY A 39 -17.95 -8.97 11.35
N THR A 40 -17.75 -9.62 10.21
CA THR A 40 -18.45 -10.86 9.82
C THR A 40 -17.47 -12.03 9.70
N TYR A 41 -17.78 -13.17 10.34
CA TYR A 41 -16.90 -14.34 10.40
C TYR A 41 -17.58 -15.59 9.82
N THR A 42 -17.58 -15.69 8.49
CA THR A 42 -18.21 -16.77 7.71
C THR A 42 -17.20 -17.52 6.85
N ASN A 43 -17.54 -18.73 6.37
CA ASN A 43 -16.67 -19.47 5.45
C ASN A 43 -16.42 -18.73 4.13
N GLU A 44 -17.38 -17.93 3.66
CA GLU A 44 -17.19 -17.06 2.49
C GLU A 44 -16.17 -15.96 2.78
N CYS A 45 -16.29 -15.29 3.92
CA CYS A 45 -15.37 -14.24 4.31
C CYS A 45 -13.94 -14.73 4.59
N GLU A 46 -13.79 -15.91 5.17
CA GLU A 46 -12.47 -16.55 5.29
C GLU A 46 -11.86 -16.90 3.93
N SER A 47 -12.68 -17.35 2.96
CA SER A 47 -12.17 -17.59 1.61
C SER A 47 -11.73 -16.30 0.94
N MET A 48 -12.51 -15.23 1.05
CA MET A 48 -12.16 -13.91 0.51
C MET A 48 -10.89 -13.36 1.17
N LEU A 49 -10.74 -13.53 2.48
CA LEU A 49 -9.55 -13.13 3.22
C LEU A 49 -8.30 -13.83 2.69
N VAL A 50 -8.38 -15.16 2.48
CA VAL A 50 -7.29 -15.94 1.87
C VAL A 50 -6.96 -15.43 0.48
N ASP A 51 -7.96 -15.17 -0.37
CA ASP A 51 -7.76 -14.64 -1.72
C ASP A 51 -7.05 -13.26 -1.68
N THR A 52 -7.50 -12.35 -0.82
CA THR A 52 -6.90 -11.02 -0.64
C THR A 52 -5.45 -11.11 -0.13
N ASN A 53 -5.18 -11.98 0.84
CA ASN A 53 -3.82 -12.21 1.34
C ASN A 53 -2.90 -12.77 0.25
N ILE A 54 -3.38 -13.70 -0.59
CA ILE A 54 -2.61 -14.24 -1.71
C ILE A 54 -2.30 -13.13 -2.73
N ILE A 55 -3.27 -12.31 -3.10
CA ILE A 55 -3.06 -11.15 -3.99
C ILE A 55 -1.99 -10.21 -3.42
N THR A 56 -2.01 -9.97 -2.11
CA THR A 56 -0.99 -9.16 -1.42
C THR A 56 0.42 -9.76 -1.55
N LEU A 57 0.55 -11.08 -1.38
CA LEU A 57 1.83 -11.78 -1.52
C LEU A 57 2.32 -11.81 -2.99
N GLU A 58 1.41 -11.95 -3.95
CA GLU A 58 1.70 -11.84 -5.39
C GLU A 58 2.16 -10.43 -5.78
N PHE A 59 1.53 -9.40 -5.22
CA PHE A 59 1.94 -8.02 -5.39
C PHE A 59 3.36 -7.81 -4.87
N MET A 60 3.66 -8.32 -3.67
CA MET A 60 5.01 -8.23 -3.10
C MET A 60 6.05 -8.91 -3.99
N LYS A 61 5.74 -10.10 -4.55
CA LYS A 61 6.59 -10.78 -5.53
C LYS A 61 6.90 -9.87 -6.73
N THR A 62 5.89 -9.19 -7.24
CA THR A 62 6.03 -8.31 -8.41
C THR A 62 6.89 -7.10 -8.08
N GLN A 63 6.75 -6.50 -6.90
CA GLN A 63 7.58 -5.37 -6.45
C GLN A 63 9.06 -5.76 -6.34
N MET A 64 9.37 -6.97 -5.89
CA MET A 64 10.75 -7.45 -5.77
C MET A 64 11.47 -7.54 -7.12
N SER A 65 10.76 -7.90 -8.19
CA SER A 65 11.36 -7.93 -9.53
C SER A 65 11.76 -6.55 -10.06
N ARG A 66 11.19 -5.46 -9.51
CA ARG A 66 11.52 -4.08 -9.86
C ARG A 66 12.84 -3.60 -9.27
N GLN A 67 13.28 -4.22 -8.18
CA GLN A 67 14.57 -3.91 -7.53
C GLN A 67 15.77 -4.57 -8.23
N LYS A 68 15.55 -5.17 -9.42
CA LYS A 68 16.57 -5.88 -10.20
C LYS A 68 17.84 -5.05 -10.37
N ASP A 69 17.72 -3.82 -10.87
CA ASP A 69 18.89 -3.02 -11.24
C ASP A 69 19.78 -2.71 -10.03
N GLU A 70 19.18 -2.43 -8.87
CA GLU A 70 19.90 -2.19 -7.62
C GLU A 70 20.56 -3.45 -7.08
N MET A 71 19.87 -4.59 -7.14
CA MET A 71 20.40 -5.89 -6.71
C MET A 71 21.52 -6.40 -7.62
N VAL A 72 21.38 -6.26 -8.94
CA VAL A 72 22.42 -6.62 -9.92
C VAL A 72 23.65 -5.73 -9.72
N LYS A 73 23.46 -4.43 -9.46
CA LYS A 73 24.57 -3.53 -9.15
C LYS A 73 25.34 -3.96 -7.89
N SER A 74 24.63 -4.49 -6.88
CA SER A 74 25.20 -4.81 -5.57
C SER A 74 25.77 -6.22 -5.48
N PHE A 75 25.13 -7.22 -6.09
CA PHE A 75 25.48 -8.64 -5.96
C PHE A 75 25.69 -9.35 -7.31
N GLY A 76 25.60 -8.63 -8.43
CA GLY A 76 25.67 -9.22 -9.78
C GLY A 76 24.43 -10.03 -10.14
N ASP A 77 24.40 -10.53 -11.37
CA ASP A 77 23.29 -11.32 -11.89
C ASP A 77 23.06 -12.62 -11.09
N GLU A 78 24.14 -13.27 -10.65
CA GLU A 78 24.07 -14.48 -9.81
C GLU A 78 23.44 -14.20 -8.45
N GLY A 79 23.78 -13.07 -7.83
CA GLY A 79 23.19 -12.66 -6.56
C GLY A 79 21.72 -12.25 -6.71
N TYR A 80 21.37 -11.57 -7.81
CA TYR A 80 19.97 -11.28 -8.12
C TYR A 80 19.17 -12.57 -8.36
N ALA A 81 19.70 -13.52 -9.13
CA ALA A 81 19.04 -14.80 -9.36
C ALA A 81 18.82 -15.58 -8.05
N LEU A 82 19.82 -15.59 -7.15
CA LEU A 82 19.68 -16.18 -5.83
C LEU A 82 18.62 -15.48 -4.98
N TYR A 83 18.61 -14.14 -4.99
CA TYR A 83 17.60 -13.36 -4.27
C TYR A 83 16.19 -13.68 -4.76
N MET A 84 15.99 -13.77 -6.08
CA MET A 84 14.69 -14.13 -6.65
C MET A 84 14.27 -15.55 -6.27
N ASP A 85 15.17 -16.54 -6.37
CA ASP A 85 14.88 -17.93 -5.96
C ASP A 85 14.48 -18.02 -4.47
N VAL A 86 15.24 -17.37 -3.59
CA VAL A 86 14.91 -17.30 -2.16
C VAL A 86 13.57 -16.62 -1.93
N SER A 87 13.32 -15.49 -2.59
CA SER A 87 12.07 -14.73 -2.47
C SER A 87 10.88 -15.58 -2.91
N GLU A 88 10.98 -16.27 -4.05
CA GLU A 88 9.95 -17.17 -4.55
C GLU A 88 9.68 -18.32 -3.59
N GLN A 89 10.72 -18.94 -3.02
CA GLN A 89 10.54 -20.04 -2.07
C GLN A 89 9.82 -19.58 -0.79
N VAL A 90 10.15 -18.40 -0.26
CA VAL A 90 9.49 -17.87 0.94
C VAL A 90 8.05 -17.45 0.64
N LEU A 91 7.83 -16.71 -0.46
CA LEU A 91 6.50 -16.25 -0.86
C LEU A 91 5.57 -17.41 -1.22
N ASN A 92 6.04 -18.41 -1.97
CA ASN A 92 5.24 -19.59 -2.31
C ASN A 92 4.86 -20.39 -1.06
N ARG A 93 5.73 -20.44 -0.04
CA ARG A 93 5.40 -21.05 1.25
C ARG A 93 4.32 -20.26 1.98
N ALA A 94 4.41 -18.93 2.00
CA ALA A 94 3.39 -18.07 2.60
C ALA A 94 2.04 -18.18 1.87
N ILE A 95 2.04 -18.19 0.53
CA ILE A 95 0.84 -18.42 -0.29
C ILE A 95 0.25 -19.79 0.01
N LYS A 96 1.07 -20.85 0.08
CA LYS A 96 0.60 -22.18 0.44
C LYS A 96 -0.02 -22.21 1.84
N GLN A 97 0.57 -21.51 2.80
CA GLN A 97 0.00 -21.41 4.15
C GLN A 97 -1.37 -20.71 4.13
N GLN A 98 -1.56 -19.68 3.30
CA GLN A 98 -2.86 -19.04 3.09
C GLN A 98 -3.88 -20.02 2.47
N GLU A 99 -3.49 -20.76 1.43
CA GLU A 99 -4.34 -21.79 0.81
C GLU A 99 -4.70 -22.93 1.78
N ASP A 100 -3.78 -23.34 2.66
CA ASP A 100 -4.02 -24.38 3.65
C ASP A 100 -5.01 -23.91 4.76
N MET A 101 -5.18 -22.59 4.95
CA MET A 101 -6.21 -21.99 5.82
C MET A 101 -7.57 -21.82 5.12
N ARG A 102 -7.64 -22.02 3.79
CA ARG A 102 -8.88 -21.85 3.05
C ARG A 102 -9.93 -22.86 3.51
N PRO A 103 -11.18 -22.43 3.77
CA PRO A 103 -12.26 -23.36 4.06
C PRO A 103 -12.43 -24.37 2.92
N GLY A 104 -12.55 -25.65 3.29
CA GLY A 104 -12.72 -26.73 2.34
C GLY A 104 -13.96 -26.54 1.46
N TRP A 105 -13.94 -27.12 0.25
CA TRP A 105 -15.01 -26.95 -0.73
C TRP A 105 -16.42 -27.22 -0.18
N PHE A 106 -16.55 -28.21 0.72
CA PHE A 106 -17.81 -28.55 1.37
C PHE A 106 -18.30 -27.43 2.31
N ALA A 107 -17.40 -26.87 3.12
CA ALA A 107 -17.74 -25.78 4.03
C ALA A 107 -18.13 -24.52 3.24
N ARG A 108 -17.45 -24.22 2.14
CA ARG A 108 -17.81 -23.09 1.26
C ARG A 108 -19.17 -23.28 0.59
N TRP A 109 -19.46 -24.48 0.08
CA TRP A 109 -20.68 -24.71 -0.68
C TRP A 109 -21.93 -24.94 0.18
N PHE A 110 -21.78 -25.60 1.33
CA PHE A 110 -22.92 -26.01 2.16
C PHE A 110 -23.03 -25.24 3.47
N LEU A 111 -21.95 -24.60 3.92
CA LEU A 111 -21.87 -23.86 5.19
C LEU A 111 -21.35 -22.43 4.97
N GLY A 112 -21.56 -21.86 3.77
CA GLY A 112 -20.98 -20.58 3.34
C GLY A 112 -21.15 -19.43 4.35
N GLU A 113 -22.38 -19.24 4.84
CA GLU A 113 -22.72 -18.27 5.89
C GLU A 113 -22.46 -18.79 7.32
N GLY A 114 -22.14 -20.07 7.47
CA GLY A 114 -21.78 -20.68 8.75
C GLY A 114 -20.38 -20.25 9.20
N GLN A 115 -20.15 -20.30 10.52
CA GLN A 115 -18.83 -20.02 11.08
C GLN A 115 -17.81 -21.09 10.63
N PRO A 116 -16.56 -20.69 10.33
CA PRO A 116 -15.46 -21.61 10.08
C PRO A 116 -15.27 -22.59 11.24
N LEU A 117 -14.99 -23.85 10.90
CA LEU A 117 -14.74 -24.92 11.88
C LEU A 117 -13.29 -24.93 12.40
N SER A 118 -12.43 -24.02 11.94
CA SER A 118 -11.02 -23.94 12.33
C SER A 118 -10.81 -23.01 13.54
N GLU A 119 -10.02 -23.45 14.51
CA GLU A 119 -9.70 -22.66 15.71
C GLU A 119 -8.74 -21.48 15.44
N SER A 120 -7.98 -21.51 14.34
CA SER A 120 -7.09 -20.42 13.94
C SER A 120 -7.85 -19.38 13.11
N ARG A 121 -7.99 -18.16 13.64
CA ARG A 121 -8.44 -17.01 12.86
C ARG A 121 -7.31 -16.52 11.96
N ASN A 122 -7.56 -16.46 10.66
CA ASN A 122 -6.69 -15.75 9.74
C ASN A 122 -6.91 -14.23 9.91
N LEU A 123 -5.91 -13.44 9.53
CA LEU A 123 -5.99 -11.98 9.57
C LEU A 123 -5.54 -11.41 8.24
N LEU A 124 -6.06 -10.25 7.89
CA LEU A 124 -5.62 -9.52 6.71
C LEU A 124 -4.15 -9.13 6.90
N LEU A 125 -3.29 -9.50 5.95
CA LEU A 125 -1.86 -9.18 5.98
C LEU A 125 -1.68 -7.66 5.96
N GLY A 126 -1.07 -7.13 7.01
CA GLY A 126 -0.72 -5.71 7.13
C GLY A 126 0.74 -5.43 6.80
N TYR A 127 1.13 -4.17 6.93
CA TYR A 127 2.51 -3.73 6.70
C TYR A 127 3.52 -4.50 7.55
N GLU A 128 3.29 -4.64 8.86
CA GLU A 128 4.16 -5.40 9.77
C GLU A 128 4.38 -6.86 9.31
N ASP A 129 3.33 -7.55 8.85
CA ASP A 129 3.43 -8.93 8.37
C ASP A 129 4.32 -9.00 7.12
N LEU A 130 4.14 -8.05 6.19
CA LEU A 130 4.96 -7.95 4.99
C LEU A 130 6.42 -7.61 5.31
N GLN A 131 6.69 -6.80 6.34
CA GLN A 131 8.04 -6.54 6.81
C GLN A 131 8.70 -7.79 7.39
N GLN A 132 7.96 -8.59 8.17
CA GLN A 132 8.48 -9.87 8.68
C GLN A 132 8.82 -10.84 7.54
N ILE A 133 7.97 -10.93 6.52
CA ILE A 133 8.25 -11.77 5.35
C ILE A 133 9.47 -11.25 4.59
N ARG A 134 9.58 -9.93 4.40
CA ARG A 134 10.77 -9.32 3.78
C ARG A 134 12.04 -9.63 4.57
N GLN A 135 12.00 -9.53 5.90
CA GLN A 135 13.13 -9.86 6.76
C GLN A 135 13.50 -11.35 6.67
N ALA A 136 12.52 -12.25 6.58
CA ALA A 136 12.76 -13.68 6.38
C ALA A 136 13.44 -13.95 5.02
N ILE A 137 13.02 -13.27 3.97
CA ILE A 137 13.64 -13.33 2.63
C ILE A 137 15.09 -12.85 2.70
N VAL A 138 15.33 -11.65 3.24
CA VAL A 138 16.67 -11.08 3.35
C VAL A 138 17.57 -11.98 4.21
N GLY A 139 17.09 -12.45 5.36
CA GLY A 139 17.84 -13.34 6.23
C GLY A 139 18.25 -14.64 5.56
N LYS A 140 17.32 -15.28 4.83
CA LYS A 140 17.61 -16.50 4.07
C LYS A 140 18.57 -16.23 2.90
N PHE A 141 18.38 -15.13 2.18
CA PHE A 141 19.26 -14.72 1.09
C PHE A 141 20.68 -14.50 1.59
N VAL A 142 20.88 -13.77 2.70
CA VAL A 142 22.20 -13.52 3.28
C VAL A 142 22.88 -14.82 3.71
N ALA A 143 22.13 -15.76 4.31
CA ALA A 143 22.66 -17.06 4.70
C ALA A 143 23.15 -17.87 3.48
N GLU A 144 22.35 -17.93 2.41
CA GLU A 144 22.70 -18.66 1.18
C GLU A 144 23.80 -17.97 0.37
N ALA A 145 23.77 -16.64 0.29
CA ALA A 145 24.81 -15.85 -0.37
C ALA A 145 26.16 -16.07 0.32
N LYS A 146 26.20 -16.05 1.66
CA LYS A 146 27.41 -16.35 2.44
C LYS A 146 27.90 -17.78 2.20
N ALA A 147 26.99 -18.76 2.16
CA ALA A 147 27.34 -20.16 1.86
C ALA A 147 27.93 -20.32 0.45
N LYS A 148 27.50 -19.50 -0.51
CA LYS A 148 28.00 -19.46 -1.89
C LYS A 148 29.20 -18.54 -2.08
N GLY A 149 29.74 -17.95 -1.00
CA GLY A 149 30.88 -17.02 -1.07
C GLY A 149 30.58 -15.68 -1.76
N MET A 150 29.30 -15.35 -1.93
CA MET A 150 28.87 -14.09 -2.53
C MET A 150 29.00 -12.96 -1.50
N THR A 151 29.88 -12.00 -1.79
CA THR A 151 30.01 -10.77 -1.02
C THR A 151 29.42 -9.60 -1.81
N PRO A 152 28.79 -8.61 -1.16
CA PRO A 152 28.35 -7.40 -1.84
C PRO A 152 29.55 -6.76 -2.55
N LYS A 153 29.40 -6.44 -3.85
CA LYS A 153 30.41 -5.68 -4.60
C LYS A 153 30.56 -4.25 -4.08
N VAL A 154 29.54 -3.74 -3.40
CA VAL A 154 29.62 -2.49 -2.67
C VAL A 154 30.27 -2.77 -1.33
N ALA A 155 31.59 -2.63 -1.27
CA ALA A 155 32.29 -2.45 -0.02
C ALA A 155 31.73 -1.19 0.66
N ALA A 156 31.19 -1.38 1.86
CA ALA A 156 30.56 -0.39 2.72
C ALA A 156 29.25 0.20 2.18
N ALA A 157 28.20 0.14 3.01
CA ALA A 157 27.20 1.19 3.03
C ALA A 157 27.95 2.54 2.97
N PRO A 158 27.51 3.55 2.20
CA PRO A 158 27.91 4.90 2.56
C PRO A 158 27.61 5.02 4.06
N ALA A 159 28.65 5.26 4.86
CA ALA A 159 28.46 5.53 6.27
C ALA A 159 27.29 6.52 6.35
N ALA A 160 26.28 6.19 7.17
CA ALA A 160 25.27 7.17 7.53
C ALA A 160 26.02 8.48 7.77
N PRO A 161 25.69 9.58 7.07
CA PRO A 161 26.40 10.82 7.26
C PRO A 161 26.42 11.08 8.76
N ALA A 162 27.61 11.19 9.33
CA ALA A 162 27.76 11.57 10.73
C ALA A 162 26.89 12.82 10.94
N PRO A 163 26.20 12.97 12.09
CA PRO A 163 25.37 14.12 12.34
C PRO A 163 26.23 15.36 12.14
N VAL A 164 26.05 16.02 11.00
CA VAL A 164 26.64 17.31 10.74
C VAL A 164 25.90 18.20 11.71
N ALA A 165 26.61 18.73 12.70
CA ALA A 165 26.07 19.77 13.56
C ALA A 165 25.38 20.79 12.65
N PRO A 166 24.12 21.15 12.91
CA PRO A 166 23.39 22.04 12.03
C PRO A 166 24.25 23.28 11.80
N PRO A 167 24.46 23.70 10.54
CA PRO A 167 25.08 24.99 10.30
C PRO A 167 24.28 26.03 11.09
N PRO A 168 24.92 27.03 11.71
CA PRO A 168 24.20 28.07 12.42
C PRO A 168 23.10 28.60 11.51
N VAL A 169 21.86 28.51 12.01
CA VAL A 169 20.64 28.88 11.30
C VAL A 169 20.84 30.29 10.78
N ALA A 170 21.16 30.41 9.49
CA ALA A 170 21.01 31.66 8.78
C ALA A 170 19.50 31.88 8.75
N VAL A 171 19.05 32.93 9.44
CA VAL A 171 17.67 33.39 9.43
C VAL A 171 17.29 33.60 7.97
N GLN A 172 16.59 32.64 7.38
CA GLN A 172 16.06 32.79 6.04
C GLN A 172 14.94 33.82 6.12
N PRO A 173 14.90 34.80 5.19
CA PRO A 173 13.76 35.71 5.11
C PRO A 173 12.47 34.91 4.89
N PRO A 174 11.31 35.41 5.34
CA PRO A 174 10.07 34.65 5.34
C PRO A 174 9.73 34.17 3.93
N VAL A 175 9.69 32.85 3.76
CA VAL A 175 9.26 32.20 2.52
C VAL A 175 7.75 32.36 2.40
N ALA A 176 7.28 32.67 1.19
CA ALA A 176 5.90 32.99 0.90
C ALA A 176 4.95 31.85 1.28
N ALA A 177 3.78 32.22 1.80
CA ALA A 177 2.68 31.30 2.08
C ALA A 177 2.34 30.45 0.84
N PRO A 178 1.86 29.20 1.03
CA PRO A 178 1.45 28.34 -0.08
C PRO A 178 0.45 29.06 -0.98
N THR A 179 0.71 29.04 -2.29
CA THR A 179 -0.16 29.64 -3.28
C THR A 179 -1.48 28.88 -3.33
N SER A 180 -2.60 29.60 -3.42
CA SER A 180 -3.93 29.00 -3.55
C SER A 180 -3.96 28.04 -4.74
N GLY A 181 -4.28 26.76 -4.51
CA GLY A 181 -4.39 25.71 -5.53
C GLY A 181 -3.19 24.75 -5.68
N ALA A 182 -2.09 24.98 -4.95
CA ALA A 182 -0.93 24.07 -4.99
C ALA A 182 -1.27 22.65 -4.49
N LEU A 183 -2.05 22.56 -3.40
CA LEU A 183 -2.52 21.27 -2.88
C LEU A 183 -3.47 20.58 -3.86
N ASP A 184 -4.42 21.31 -4.45
CA ASP A 184 -5.35 20.74 -5.43
C ASP A 184 -4.60 20.12 -6.62
N THR A 185 -3.56 20.80 -7.10
CA THR A 185 -2.69 20.27 -8.16
C THR A 185 -2.01 18.97 -7.74
N ALA A 186 -1.46 18.90 -6.53
CA ALA A 186 -0.81 17.70 -6.01
C ALA A 186 -1.81 16.54 -5.87
N VAL A 187 -3.01 16.81 -5.36
CA VAL A 187 -4.10 15.83 -5.24
C VAL A 187 -4.54 15.33 -6.61
N THR A 188 -4.79 16.22 -7.58
CA THR A 188 -5.14 15.84 -8.95
C THR A 188 -4.06 14.98 -9.61
N ASN A 189 -2.78 15.27 -9.35
CA ASN A 189 -1.68 14.46 -9.86
C ASN A 189 -1.66 13.06 -9.23
N ALA A 190 -1.90 12.95 -7.91
CA ALA A 190 -1.99 11.67 -7.22
C ALA A 190 -3.17 10.83 -7.74
N ILE A 191 -4.34 11.46 -7.92
CA ILE A 191 -5.53 10.80 -8.49
C ILE A 191 -5.27 10.36 -9.93
N SER A 192 -4.72 11.24 -10.76
CA SER A 192 -4.37 10.90 -12.16
C SER A 192 -3.36 9.76 -12.23
N ALA A 193 -2.47 9.64 -11.23
CA ALA A 193 -1.57 8.50 -11.14
C ALA A 193 -2.31 7.20 -10.77
N ALA A 194 -3.29 7.28 -9.87
CA ALA A 194 -4.12 6.15 -9.45
C ALA A 194 -5.13 5.69 -10.51
N THR A 195 -5.65 6.59 -11.36
CA THR A 195 -6.66 6.28 -12.38
C THR A 195 -6.07 6.03 -13.77
N ARG A 196 -4.75 6.15 -13.95
CA ARG A 196 -4.10 6.10 -15.27
C ARG A 196 -4.39 4.82 -16.06
N GLU A 197 -4.40 3.67 -15.39
CA GLU A 197 -4.59 2.37 -16.03
C GLU A 197 -6.03 1.87 -15.88
N ASP A 198 -6.65 2.10 -14.73
CA ASP A 198 -7.94 1.49 -14.37
C ASP A 198 -9.13 2.44 -14.52
N GLY A 199 -8.90 3.67 -14.97
CA GLY A 199 -9.93 4.69 -15.15
C GLY A 199 -10.55 5.13 -13.81
N GLY A 200 -11.78 5.65 -13.90
CA GLY A 200 -12.48 6.25 -12.77
C GLY A 200 -12.28 7.77 -12.68
N GLU A 201 -13.17 8.41 -11.95
CA GLU A 201 -13.22 9.86 -11.77
C GLU A 201 -13.32 10.22 -10.29
N GLU A 202 -12.74 11.35 -9.91
CA GLU A 202 -12.84 11.82 -8.53
C GLU A 202 -14.24 12.37 -8.24
N TYR A 203 -14.83 11.96 -7.11
CA TYR A 203 -15.94 12.68 -6.49
C TYR A 203 -15.41 13.88 -5.69
N ALA A 204 -15.10 14.96 -6.40
CA ALA A 204 -14.41 16.13 -5.82
C ALA A 204 -15.17 16.80 -4.66
N GLN A 205 -16.51 16.73 -4.65
CA GLN A 205 -17.34 17.30 -3.59
C GLN A 205 -17.20 16.56 -2.24
N GLY A 206 -16.77 15.29 -2.27
CA GLY A 206 -16.55 14.47 -1.07
C GLY A 206 -15.18 14.67 -0.43
N ARG A 207 -14.32 15.52 -1.01
CA ARG A 207 -12.94 15.69 -0.54
C ARG A 207 -12.90 16.31 0.86
N GLN A 208 -12.18 15.66 1.77
CA GLN A 208 -11.89 16.21 3.10
C GLN A 208 -10.41 16.52 3.20
N ILE A 209 -10.07 17.66 3.81
CA ILE A 209 -8.67 18.10 3.97
C ILE A 209 -8.46 18.46 5.43
N LEU A 210 -7.41 17.89 6.03
CA LEU A 210 -6.92 18.25 7.34
C LEU A 210 -5.48 18.76 7.23
N ARG A 211 -5.21 19.92 7.83
CA ARG A 211 -3.88 20.54 7.91
C ARG A 211 -3.25 20.19 9.25
N ALA A 212 -2.01 19.71 9.23
CA ALA A 212 -1.22 19.42 10.42
C ALA A 212 0.26 19.35 10.04
N ASP A 213 1.16 19.74 10.93
CA ASP A 213 2.60 19.51 10.78
C ASP A 213 2.91 18.03 11.10
N LEU A 214 3.12 17.21 10.07
CA LEU A 214 3.33 15.76 10.20
C LEU A 214 4.82 15.38 10.30
N ASN A 215 5.70 16.30 9.92
CA ASN A 215 7.14 16.08 9.82
C ASN A 215 7.96 16.89 10.85
N GLY A 216 7.31 17.79 11.59
CA GLY A 216 7.89 18.62 12.64
C GLY A 216 8.72 19.79 12.12
N ASP A 217 8.56 20.20 10.85
CA ASP A 217 9.32 21.29 10.22
C ASP A 217 8.71 22.68 10.47
N GLY A 218 7.56 22.74 11.16
CA GLY A 218 6.84 23.96 11.48
C GLY A 218 5.95 24.50 10.35
N GLN A 219 5.77 23.75 9.26
CA GLN A 219 4.81 24.02 8.19
C GLN A 219 3.66 22.99 8.22
N ASP A 220 2.45 23.46 7.93
CA ASP A 220 1.30 22.57 7.83
C ASP A 220 1.37 21.72 6.54
N ASP A 221 1.50 20.42 6.72
CA ASP A 221 1.26 19.40 5.70
C ASP A 221 -0.25 19.23 5.47
N ALA A 222 -0.61 18.29 4.59
CA ALA A 222 -2.01 17.96 4.32
C ALA A 222 -2.28 16.45 4.35
N LEU A 223 -3.34 16.10 5.07
CA LEU A 223 -4.06 14.84 4.98
C LEU A 223 -5.28 15.07 4.09
N VAL A 224 -5.44 14.27 3.06
CA VAL A 224 -6.56 14.42 2.12
C VAL A 224 -7.30 13.11 1.97
N ILE A 225 -8.60 13.11 2.23
CA ILE A 225 -9.51 12.06 1.80
C ILE A 225 -10.05 12.45 0.42
N TYR A 226 -9.82 11.61 -0.57
CA TYR A 226 -10.43 11.74 -1.90
C TYR A 226 -11.08 10.41 -2.30
N THR A 227 -12.15 10.48 -3.08
CA THR A 227 -12.91 9.30 -3.49
C THR A 227 -12.85 9.15 -4.99
N ILE A 228 -12.47 7.97 -5.47
CA ILE A 228 -12.48 7.62 -6.90
C ILE A 228 -13.67 6.72 -7.16
N GLU A 229 -14.52 7.10 -8.11
CA GLU A 229 -15.70 6.35 -8.54
C GLU A 229 -15.43 5.66 -9.87
N GLY A 230 -16.00 4.46 -10.05
CA GLY A 230 -15.97 3.75 -11.32
C GLY A 230 -14.61 3.19 -11.73
N GLN A 231 -13.64 3.16 -10.82
CA GLN A 231 -12.33 2.55 -11.07
C GLN A 231 -12.49 1.06 -11.42
N GLY A 232 -11.77 0.60 -12.44
CA GLY A 232 -11.89 -0.74 -12.99
C GLY A 232 -13.16 -0.99 -13.83
N GLY A 233 -13.92 0.06 -14.17
CA GLY A 233 -15.15 -0.04 -14.96
C GLY A 233 -16.38 -0.53 -14.20
N GLY A 234 -16.32 -0.56 -12.86
CA GLY A 234 -17.42 -0.92 -11.98
C GLY A 234 -18.33 0.26 -11.62
N ASN A 235 -19.27 0.03 -10.70
CA ASN A 235 -20.12 1.06 -10.08
C ASN A 235 -19.73 1.38 -8.62
N GLY A 236 -18.56 0.89 -8.18
CA GLY A 236 -18.06 1.11 -6.83
C GLY A 236 -17.35 2.46 -6.69
N SER A 237 -17.11 2.84 -5.44
CA SER A 237 -16.30 4.00 -5.08
C SER A 237 -15.32 3.65 -3.97
N PHE A 238 -14.13 4.25 -4.01
CA PHE A 238 -13.04 3.97 -3.07
C PHE A 238 -12.53 5.26 -2.47
N SER A 239 -12.67 5.41 -1.16
CA SER A 239 -12.10 6.54 -0.41
C SER A 239 -10.65 6.25 -0.07
N THR A 240 -9.76 7.19 -0.34
CA THR A 240 -8.32 7.05 -0.12
C THR A 240 -7.83 8.19 0.77
N LEU A 241 -7.06 7.86 1.80
CA LEU A 241 -6.33 8.81 2.64
C LEU A 241 -4.93 8.98 2.06
N GLY A 242 -4.60 10.19 1.61
CA GLY A 242 -3.28 10.57 1.11
C GLY A 242 -2.55 11.56 2.02
N ILE A 243 -1.22 11.40 2.10
CA ILE A 243 -0.30 12.28 2.82
C ILE A 243 0.45 13.17 1.83
N PHE A 244 0.45 14.48 2.08
CA PHE A 244 1.11 15.48 1.25
C PHE A 244 1.94 16.40 2.11
N TYR A 245 3.26 16.39 1.93
CA TYR A 245 4.12 17.32 2.65
C TYR A 245 4.17 18.68 1.99
N SER A 246 4.15 19.73 2.79
CA SER A 246 4.44 21.07 2.31
C SER A 246 5.92 21.18 1.97
N ASN A 247 6.23 21.78 0.82
CA ASN A 247 7.60 22.01 0.38
C ASN A 247 7.68 23.33 -0.38
N ASN A 248 8.10 24.39 0.31
CA ASN A 248 8.35 25.71 -0.28
C ASN A 248 7.18 26.24 -1.14
N GLY A 249 5.96 26.09 -0.64
CA GLY A 249 4.74 26.53 -1.33
C GLY A 249 4.15 25.54 -2.34
N ALA A 250 4.75 24.36 -2.51
CA ALA A 250 4.19 23.21 -3.22
C ALA A 250 3.81 22.07 -2.24
N PHE A 251 3.18 21.02 -2.76
CA PHE A 251 2.85 19.81 -2.00
C PHE A 251 3.39 18.57 -2.69
N ASP A 252 4.15 17.77 -1.95
CA ASP A 252 4.70 16.50 -2.41
C ASP A 252 3.88 15.34 -1.85
N PHE A 253 3.28 14.53 -2.72
CA PHE A 253 2.63 13.28 -2.33
C PHE A 253 3.67 12.31 -1.72
N LYS A 254 3.34 11.73 -0.56
CA LYS A 254 4.25 10.81 0.17
C LYS A 254 3.77 9.38 0.16
N ASP A 255 2.52 9.16 0.55
CA ASP A 255 1.92 7.83 0.58
C ASP A 255 0.40 7.95 0.62
N SER A 256 -0.29 6.84 0.34
CA SER A 256 -1.72 6.74 0.55
C SER A 256 -2.15 5.34 0.95
N THR A 257 -3.33 5.26 1.55
CA THR A 257 -3.99 3.99 1.85
C THR A 257 -5.49 4.11 1.62
N VAL A 258 -6.12 3.00 1.26
CA VAL A 258 -7.56 2.97 1.04
C VAL A 258 -8.28 2.83 2.37
N VAL A 259 -9.28 3.68 2.58
CA VAL A 259 -10.11 3.73 3.77
C VAL A 259 -11.41 2.98 3.51
N SER A 260 -11.88 2.21 4.48
CA SER A 260 -13.14 1.49 4.36
C SER A 260 -14.36 2.34 4.67
N GLY A 261 -15.44 2.04 3.96
CA GLY A 261 -16.73 2.71 4.13
C GLY A 261 -16.77 4.13 3.55
N ALA A 262 -17.91 4.79 3.77
CA ALA A 262 -18.12 6.18 3.42
C ALA A 262 -17.56 7.09 4.51
N VAL A 263 -16.51 7.86 4.20
CA VAL A 263 -15.81 8.69 5.20
C VAL A 263 -16.68 9.84 5.68
N THR A 264 -16.85 9.96 6.99
CA THR A 264 -17.64 11.01 7.65
C THR A 264 -16.80 11.99 8.45
N ALA A 265 -15.61 11.59 8.89
CA ALA A 265 -14.72 12.44 9.66
C ALA A 265 -13.24 12.12 9.43
N LEU A 266 -12.41 13.16 9.48
CA LEU A 266 -10.94 13.07 9.46
C LEU A 266 -10.39 13.93 10.60
N ARG A 267 -9.57 13.35 11.48
CA ARG A 267 -8.98 14.04 12.64
C ARG A 267 -7.59 13.53 12.98
N MET A 268 -6.77 14.39 13.59
CA MET A 268 -5.57 13.95 14.31
C MET A 268 -5.99 13.49 15.71
N LEU A 269 -5.52 12.33 16.15
CA LEU A 269 -5.80 11.79 17.48
C LEU A 269 -4.69 12.16 18.47
N ASP A 270 -3.46 11.78 18.14
CA ASP A 270 -2.24 12.13 18.87
C ASP A 270 -1.04 12.09 17.92
N GLY A 271 -0.03 12.96 18.10
CA GLY A 271 1.19 12.95 17.30
C GLY A 271 0.93 12.74 15.79
N ASN A 272 1.36 11.58 15.27
CA ASN A 272 1.18 11.15 13.87
C ASN A 272 0.10 10.07 13.69
N THR A 273 -0.82 9.94 14.64
CA THR A 273 -1.98 9.05 14.57
C THR A 273 -3.19 9.80 14.04
N ILE A 274 -3.78 9.28 12.98
CA ILE A 274 -4.90 9.84 12.23
C ILE A 274 -6.12 8.96 12.49
N GLY A 275 -7.22 9.58 12.91
CA GLY A 275 -8.52 8.93 13.05
C GLY A 275 -9.40 9.24 11.85
N VAL A 276 -9.96 8.21 11.23
CA VAL A 276 -10.91 8.33 10.13
C VAL A 276 -12.22 7.67 10.55
N GLY A 277 -13.26 8.49 10.71
CA GLY A 277 -14.61 8.00 10.92
C GLY A 277 -15.26 7.66 9.59
N SER A 278 -15.93 6.52 9.52
CA SER A 278 -16.65 6.08 8.33
C SER A 278 -17.98 5.39 8.67
N LEU A 279 -18.84 5.29 7.65
CA LEU A 279 -20.06 4.49 7.68
C LEU A 279 -19.89 3.25 6.81
N GLU A 280 -20.18 2.10 7.38
CA GLU A 280 -20.16 0.80 6.74
C GLU A 280 -21.57 0.25 6.55
N VAL A 281 -21.72 -0.69 5.62
CA VAL A 281 -23.00 -1.33 5.33
C VAL A 281 -23.28 -2.34 6.43
N GLY A 282 -24.30 -2.07 7.25
CA GLY A 282 -24.79 -3.03 8.23
C GLY A 282 -25.53 -4.21 7.59
N PRO A 283 -25.79 -5.29 8.34
CA PRO A 283 -26.50 -6.47 7.84
C PRO A 283 -27.91 -6.17 7.30
N ASP A 284 -28.57 -5.15 7.83
CA ASP A 284 -29.91 -4.72 7.45
C ASP A 284 -29.92 -3.51 6.49
N ASP A 285 -28.73 -3.00 6.12
CA ASP A 285 -28.61 -1.80 5.31
C ASP A 285 -28.69 -2.13 3.81
N ALA A 286 -29.36 -1.23 3.07
CA ALA A 286 -29.15 -1.18 1.63
C ALA A 286 -27.72 -0.66 1.35
N ARG A 287 -27.04 -1.23 0.35
CA ARG A 287 -25.67 -0.82 -0.03
C ARG A 287 -25.50 0.68 -0.31
N CYS A 288 -26.58 1.37 -0.70
CA CYS A 288 -26.56 2.82 -0.96
C CYS A 288 -26.67 3.68 0.30
N CYS A 289 -26.96 3.10 1.47
CA CYS A 289 -27.25 3.81 2.70
C CYS A 289 -26.60 3.11 3.91
N PRO A 290 -25.26 3.11 4.00
CA PRO A 290 -24.56 2.56 5.16
C PRO A 290 -24.91 3.33 6.44
N THR A 291 -25.13 2.63 7.54
CA THR A 291 -25.48 3.23 8.85
C THR A 291 -24.55 2.80 9.98
N LEU A 292 -23.72 1.78 9.80
CA LEU A 292 -22.82 1.29 10.84
C LEU A 292 -21.62 2.22 11.00
N GLU A 293 -21.51 2.90 12.14
CA GLU A 293 -20.35 3.75 12.44
C GLU A 293 -19.10 2.91 12.72
N SER A 294 -17.98 3.31 12.11
CA SER A 294 -16.66 2.70 12.25
C SER A 294 -15.60 3.79 12.44
N GLU A 295 -14.58 3.52 13.25
CA GLU A 295 -13.40 4.39 13.38
C GLU A 295 -12.15 3.58 13.02
N GLN A 296 -11.49 3.98 11.94
CA GLN A 296 -10.20 3.44 11.54
C GLN A 296 -9.09 4.37 12.05
N LYS A 297 -8.05 3.78 12.61
CA LYS A 297 -6.87 4.50 13.09
C LYS A 297 -5.69 4.20 12.20
N TYR A 298 -4.96 5.22 11.80
CA TYR A 298 -3.77 5.11 10.97
C TYR A 298 -2.61 5.78 11.67
N ARG A 299 -1.41 5.22 11.52
CA ARG A 299 -0.17 5.80 12.00
C ARG A 299 0.71 6.16 10.81
N TRP A 300 1.21 7.39 10.82
CA TRP A 300 2.19 7.87 9.86
C TRP A 300 3.59 7.83 10.48
N ASP A 301 4.51 7.04 9.92
CA ASP A 301 5.88 6.90 10.43
C ASP A 301 6.92 7.82 9.73
N GLY A 302 6.45 8.67 8.81
CA GLY A 302 7.31 9.51 7.97
C GLY A 302 7.60 8.93 6.59
N ASN A 303 7.25 7.66 6.36
CA ASN A 303 7.47 6.97 5.10
C ASN A 303 6.25 6.15 4.65
N HIS A 304 5.50 5.54 5.57
CA HIS A 304 4.34 4.71 5.27
C HIS A 304 3.15 5.04 6.17
N LEU A 305 1.96 5.00 5.57
CA LEU A 305 0.69 5.13 6.27
C LEU A 305 0.14 3.74 6.60
N GLU A 306 0.24 3.37 7.88
CA GLU A 306 -0.17 2.05 8.36
C GLU A 306 -1.50 2.11 9.11
N GLU A 307 -2.43 1.21 8.79
CA GLU A 307 -3.64 1.03 9.60
C GLU A 307 -3.31 0.28 10.89
N LEU A 308 -3.65 0.88 12.03
CA LEU A 308 -3.54 0.27 13.34
C LEU A 308 -4.70 -0.70 13.52
N ARG A 309 -4.44 -1.99 13.27
CA ARG A 309 -5.40 -3.07 13.52
C ARG A 309 -5.72 -3.11 15.02
N GLU A 310 -6.95 -2.78 15.39
CA GLU A 310 -7.43 -3.11 16.73
C GLU A 310 -7.45 -4.63 16.84
N THR A 311 -6.66 -5.18 17.75
CA THR A 311 -6.73 -6.61 18.05
C THR A 311 -8.17 -6.88 18.49
N PRO A 312 -8.92 -7.79 17.85
CA PRO A 312 -10.27 -8.10 18.29
C PRO A 312 -10.18 -8.49 19.76
N VAL A 313 -10.80 -7.69 20.63
CA VAL A 313 -10.98 -8.05 22.02
C VAL A 313 -11.62 -9.42 21.97
N GLN A 314 -10.95 -10.44 22.53
CA GLN A 314 -11.56 -11.74 22.75
C GLN A 314 -12.84 -11.47 23.53
N GLN A 315 -13.99 -11.52 22.85
CA GLN A 315 -15.26 -11.61 23.52
C GLN A 315 -15.28 -13.03 24.09
N GLY A 316 -14.99 -13.11 25.39
CA GLY A 316 -15.04 -14.35 26.15
C GLY A 316 -16.45 -14.88 26.34
#